data_AF-A0A6N7MBP4-F1
#
_entry.id   AF-A0A6N7MBP4-F1
#
_cell.length_a   1.000
_cell.length_b   1.000
_cell.length_c   1.000
_cell.angle_alpha   90.00
_cell.angle_beta   90.00
_cell.angle_gamma   90.00
#
_symmetry.space_group_name_H-M   'P 1'
#
loop_
_entity.id
_entity.type
_entity.pdbx_description
1 polymer ?
#
loop_
_entity_poly.entity_id
_entity_poly.type
_entity_poly.pdbx_seq_one_letter_code
_entity_poly.pdbx_strand_id
1 'polypeptide(L)' 'MRDSILNVMKKRRSIRKYKKENVSKDLLLQLIEAAIWAPSGSNVQPWYFIIVDDANTLEQVNAFSPGLLGKPP' A
#
# COMPACT_ATOMS: atom_id res chain seq x y z
N MET A 1 21.01 -1.50 14.82
CA MET A 1 21.47 -2.25 13.63
C MET A 1 20.29 -2.33 12.67
N ARG A 2 20.42 -1.89 11.42
CA ARG A 2 19.33 -2.02 10.45
C ARG A 2 19.14 -3.51 10.13
N ASP A 3 17.90 -4.00 10.16
CA ASP A 3 17.58 -5.37 9.74
C ASP A 3 18.04 -5.56 8.28
N SER A 4 18.59 -6.73 7.94
CA SER A 4 18.94 -7.03 6.55
C SER A 4 17.68 -7.07 5.68
N ILE A 5 17.81 -6.76 4.38
CA ILE A 5 16.69 -6.82 3.42
C ILE A 5 16.00 -8.18 3.48
N LEU A 6 16.79 -9.26 3.53
CA LEU A 6 16.29 -10.63 3.66
C LEU A 6 15.45 -10.84 4.93
N ASN A 7 15.85 -10.25 6.06
CA ASN A 7 15.10 -10.34 7.31
C ASN A 7 13.76 -9.60 7.21
N VAL A 8 13.76 -8.40 6.65
CA VAL A 8 12.53 -7.60 6.42
C VAL A 8 11.54 -8.37 5.55
N MET A 9 12.02 -8.97 4.45
CA MET A 9 11.19 -9.76 3.54
C MET A 9 10.56 -10.98 4.25
N LYS A 10 11.34 -11.71 5.07
CA LYS A 10 10.86 -12.88 5.82
C LYS A 10 9.85 -12.51 6.92
N LYS A 11 10.02 -11.36 7.57
CA LYS A 11 9.13 -10.89 8.65
C LYS A 11 7.84 -10.26 8.15
N ARG A 12 7.75 -9.85 6.88
CA ARG A 12 6.57 -9.17 6.32
C ARG A 12 5.31 -10.05 6.45
N ARG A 13 4.23 -9.49 6.99
CA ARG A 13 2.91 -10.12 7.10
C ARG A 13 1.85 -9.23 6.44
N SER A 14 0.72 -9.82 6.07
CA SER A 14 -0.45 -9.05 5.66
C SER A 14 -1.16 -8.53 6.91
N ILE A 15 -1.13 -7.21 7.11
CA ILE A 15 -1.79 -6.53 8.21
C ILE A 15 -3.26 -6.31 7.84
N ARG A 16 -4.17 -6.44 8.82
CA ARG A 16 -5.62 -6.27 8.64
C ARG A 16 -6.26 -5.33 9.65
N LYS A 17 -5.50 -4.95 10.68
CA LYS A 17 -5.89 -4.01 11.73
C LYS A 17 -4.91 -2.85 11.78
N TYR A 18 -5.41 -1.64 11.58
CA TYR A 18 -4.60 -0.43 11.46
C TYR A 18 -4.96 0.56 12.57
N LYS A 19 -4.01 1.46 12.88
CA LYS A 19 -4.30 2.64 13.70
C LYS A 19 -5.16 3.63 12.89
N LYS A 20 -5.84 4.54 13.57
CA LYS A 20 -6.61 5.64 12.94
C LYS A 20 -5.72 6.77 12.39
N GLU A 21 -4.42 6.69 12.64
CA GLU A 21 -3.44 7.69 12.21
C GLU A 21 -3.19 7.55 10.71
N ASN A 22 -3.26 8.67 9.99
CA ASN A 22 -2.93 8.71 8.59
C ASN A 22 -1.42 8.64 8.37
N VAL A 23 -1.02 8.00 7.28
CA VAL A 23 0.38 8.00 6.83
C VAL A 23 0.72 9.39 6.28
N SER A 24 1.92 9.90 6.55
CA SER A 24 2.35 11.18 5.99
C SER A 24 2.44 11.11 4.47
N LYS A 25 2.11 12.22 3.80
CA LYS A 25 2.16 12.32 2.34
C LYS A 25 3.57 12.02 1.80
N ASP A 26 4.60 12.53 2.46
CA ASP A 26 5.99 12.32 2.03
C ASP A 26 6.39 10.84 2.07
N LEU A 27 5.94 10.10 3.08
CA LEU A 27 6.20 8.66 3.18
C LEU A 27 5.45 7.89 2.08
N LEU A 28 4.21 8.26 1.78
CA LEU A 28 3.47 7.67 0.66
C LEU A 28 4.17 7.90 -0.68
N LEU A 29 4.68 9.11 -0.92
CA LEU A 29 5.39 9.44 -2.15
C LEU A 29 6.72 8.68 -2.27
N GLN A 30 7.47 8.53 -1.17
CA GLN A 30 8.70 7.70 -1.15
C GLN A 30 8.41 6.23 -1.47
N LEU A 31 7.29 5.68 -0.99
CA LEU A 31 6.88 4.31 -1.32
C LEU A 31 6.51 4.15 -2.80
N ILE A 32 5.84 5.15 -3.38
CA ILE A 32 5.50 5.15 -4.81
C ILE A 32 6.75 5.29 -5.67
N GLU A 33 7.70 6.14 -5.27
CA GLU A 33 9.01 6.25 -5.95
C GLU A 33 9.72 4.90 -6.01
N ALA A 34 9.76 4.17 -4.89
CA ALA A 34 10.32 2.82 -4.86
C ALA A 34 9.56 1.85 -5.79
N ALA A 35 8.24 1.98 -5.92
CA ALA A 35 7.42 1.16 -6.80
C ALA A 35 7.64 1.49 -8.30
N ILE A 36 7.84 2.77 -8.64
CA ILE A 36 8.15 3.23 -10.01
C ILE A 36 9.45 2.60 -10.52
N TRP A 37 10.44 2.45 -9.65
CA TRP A 37 11.73 1.85 -9.99
C TRP A 37 11.70 0.32 -10.15
N ALA A 38 10.54 -0.32 -9.97
CA ALA A 38 10.41 -1.73 -10.32
C ALA A 38 10.63 -1.93 -11.85
N PRO A 39 11.24 -3.03 -12.28
CA PRO A 39 11.35 -3.33 -13.70
C PRO A 39 9.99 -3.69 -14.28
N SER A 40 9.75 -3.32 -15.54
CA SER A 40 8.59 -3.74 -16.33
C SER A 40 9.03 -4.26 -17.69
N GLY A 41 8.24 -5.15 -18.29
CA GLY A 41 8.51 -5.68 -19.63
C GLY A 41 8.64 -4.52 -20.63
N SER A 42 9.74 -4.48 -21.38
CA SER A 42 10.08 -3.40 -22.31
C SER A 42 10.06 -1.98 -21.68
N ASN A 43 10.20 -1.88 -20.35
CA ASN A 43 10.10 -0.64 -19.58
C ASN A 43 8.82 0.18 -19.82
N VAL A 44 7.71 -0.48 -20.16
CA VAL A 44 6.46 0.22 -20.49
C VAL A 44 5.77 0.85 -19.27
N GLN A 45 6.22 0.50 -18.06
CA GLN A 45 5.73 1.05 -16.78
C GLN A 45 4.20 1.08 -16.72
N PRO A 46 3.51 -0.07 -16.90
CA PRO A 46 2.06 -0.12 -17.13
C PRO A 46 1.27 -0.01 -15.82
N TRP A 47 1.73 0.83 -14.90
CA TRP A 47 1.15 1.01 -13.58
C TRP A 47 0.66 2.45 -13.38
N TYR A 48 -0.47 2.56 -12.70
CA TYR A 48 -0.97 3.81 -12.17
C TYR A 48 -1.13 3.64 -10.66
N PHE A 49 -0.64 4.62 -9.91
CA PHE A 49 -0.80 4.66 -8.46
C PHE A 49 -1.80 5.76 -8.12
N ILE A 50 -2.92 5.38 -7.51
CA ILE A 50 -3.94 6.32 -7.04
C ILE A 50 -3.93 6.30 -5.52
N ILE A 51 -3.63 7.45 -4.91
CA ILE A 51 -3.74 7.62 -3.47
C ILE A 51 -5.18 8.09 -3.18
N VAL A 52 -5.88 7.35 -2.34
CA VAL A 52 -7.22 7.71 -1.85
C VAL A 52 -7.12 8.01 -0.36
N ASP A 53 -7.14 9.29 -0.01
CA ASP A 53 -7.07 9.79 1.37
C ASP A 53 -8.36 10.53 1.83
N ASP A 54 -9.29 10.78 0.90
CA ASP A 54 -10.63 11.26 1.21
C ASP A 54 -11.48 10.15 1.86
N ALA A 55 -12.07 10.46 3.02
CA ALA A 55 -12.82 9.50 3.81
C ALA A 55 -14.09 8.99 3.11
N ASN A 56 -14.80 9.86 2.39
CA ASN A 56 -16.03 9.48 1.67
C ASN A 56 -15.70 8.53 0.51
N THR A 57 -14.65 8.84 -0.23
CA THR A 57 -14.17 7.99 -1.33
C THR A 57 -13.69 6.63 -0.81
N LEU A 58 -12.98 6.60 0.32
CA LEU A 58 -12.60 5.34 0.99
C LEU A 58 -13.81 4.50 1.39
N GLU A 59 -14.88 5.12 1.89
CA GLU A 59 -16.11 4.40 2.23
C GLU A 59 -16.75 3.76 1.00
N GLN A 60 -16.82 4.48 -0.13
CA GLN A 60 -17.33 3.95 -1.39
C GLN A 60 -16.50 2.78 -1.92
N VAL A 61 -15.15 2.90 -1.88
CA VAL A 61 -14.25 1.83 -2.29
C VAL A 61 -14.45 0.59 -1.41
N ASN A 62 -14.57 0.76 -0.09
CA ASN A 62 -14.81 -0.35 0.84
C ASN A 62 -16.18 -1.01 0.63
N ALA A 63 -17.20 -0.25 0.23
CA ALA A 63 -18.52 -0.81 -0.06
C ALA A 63 -18.49 -1.74 -1.30
N PHE A 64 -17.72 -1.37 -2.33
CA PHE A 64 -17.58 -2.16 -3.55
C PHE A 64 -16.61 -3.34 -3.39
N SER A 65 -15.54 -3.16 -2.61
CA SER A 65 -14.51 -4.18 -2.38
C SER A 65 -14.28 -4.38 -0.87
N PRO A 66 -15.22 -5.04 -0.16
CA PRO A 66 -15.14 -5.19 1.30
C PRO A 66 -14.09 -6.21 1.77
N GLY A 67 -13.35 -6.85 0.84
CA GLY A 67 -12.43 -7.95 1.13
C GLY A 67 -13.11 -9.32 1.21
N LEU A 68 -12.29 -10.39 1.28
CA LEU A 68 -12.74 -11.78 1.18
C LEU A 68 -13.68 -12.24 2.32
N LEU A 69 -13.65 -11.55 3.48
CA LEU A 69 -14.39 -11.91 4.69
C LEU A 69 -15.22 -10.74 5.26
N GLY A 70 -15.48 -9.70 4.47
CA GLY A 70 -16.07 -8.44 4.95
C GLY A 70 -15.06 -7.59 5.72
N LYS A 71 -15.54 -6.66 6.57
CA LYS A 71 -14.68 -5.75 7.34
C LYS A 71 -13.70 -6.57 8.21
N PRO A 72 -12.38 -6.50 7.94
CA PRO A 72 -11.40 -7.19 8.76
C PRO A 72 -11.45 -6.68 10.22
N PRO A 73 -11.07 -7.53 11.20
CA PRO A 73 -11.07 -7.18 12.64
C PRO A 73 -10.01 -6.14 13.03
#